data_AF-A0A4Y2RQE9-F1
#
_entry.id   AF-A0A4Y2RQE9-F1
#
_cell.length_a   1.000
_cell.length_b   1.000
_cell.length_c   1.000
_cell.angle_alpha   90.00
_cell.angle_beta   90.00
_cell.angle_gamma   90.00
#
_symmetry.space_group_name_H-M   'P 1'
#
loop_
_entity.id
_entity.type
_entity.pdbx_description
1 polymer ?
#
loop_
_entity_poly.entity_id
_entity_poly.type
_entity_poly.pdbx_seq_one_letter_code
_entity_poly.pdbx_strand_id
1 'polypeptide(L)'
;MQIPPTFTFQNNRLVSQDVCHNQPDGASILASGRVLYDYMRRDLFERQDRHNDFEPNSSRLLQHGDSFYFVCKNESIFRLHQCPPGIVFRDGQCSKIDACTGRPKGFLLPDPFDETAYYECQGVGLASLHQTCPTNHWFMFDACRPQDDDAYYCQF
;
A
#
# COMPACT_ATOMS: atom_id res chain seq x y z
N MET A 1 34.58 1.19 -6.50
CA MET A 1 33.36 1.55 -5.73
C MET A 1 32.26 1.84 -6.72
N GLN A 2 31.13 1.13 -6.67
CA GLN A 2 29.97 1.41 -7.50
C GLN A 2 29.11 2.48 -6.81
N ILE A 3 28.73 3.50 -7.56
CA ILE A 3 27.79 4.54 -7.10
C ILE A 3 26.41 3.87 -7.02
N PRO A 4 25.66 4.02 -5.91
CA PRO A 4 24.31 3.47 -5.83
C PRO A 4 23.41 4.06 -6.92
N PRO A 5 22.48 3.28 -7.50
CA PRO A 5 21.67 3.70 -8.64
C PRO A 5 20.74 4.90 -8.37
N THR A 6 20.61 5.33 -7.11
CA THR A 6 19.87 6.53 -6.72
C THR A 6 20.71 7.81 -6.77
N PHE A 7 21.97 7.73 -7.21
CA PHE A 7 22.88 8.87 -7.25
C PHE A 7 23.61 8.97 -8.59
N THR A 8 23.76 10.18 -9.10
CA THR A 8 24.63 10.51 -10.22
C THR A 8 25.81 11.35 -9.78
N PHE A 9 26.90 11.23 -10.53
CA PHE A 9 28.04 12.12 -10.39
C PHE A 9 27.85 13.31 -11.32
N GLN A 10 27.64 14.50 -10.76
CA GLN A 10 27.55 15.76 -11.51
C GLN A 10 28.50 16.78 -10.89
N ASN A 11 29.32 17.45 -11.71
CA ASN A 11 30.27 18.48 -11.27
C ASN A 11 31.16 18.04 -10.09
N ASN A 12 31.70 16.82 -10.16
CA ASN A 12 32.52 16.22 -9.10
C ASN A 12 31.81 16.02 -7.74
N ARG A 13 30.48 16.03 -7.70
CA ARG A 13 29.65 15.74 -6.52
C ARG A 13 28.67 14.61 -6.80
N LEU A 14 28.39 13.79 -5.78
CA LEU A 14 27.23 12.90 -5.79
C LEU A 14 25.95 13.75 -5.61
N VAL A 15 25.03 13.60 -6.56
CA VAL A 15 23.70 14.21 -6.53
C VAL A 15 22.67 13.08 -6.50
N SER A 16 21.70 13.16 -5.59
CA SER A 16 20.58 12.20 -5.56
C SER A 16 19.75 12.39 -6.82
N GLN A 17 19.54 11.33 -7.58
CA GLN A 17 18.57 11.35 -8.67
C GLN A 17 17.16 11.41 -8.08
N ASP A 18 16.31 12.17 -8.75
CA ASP A 18 14.88 12.17 -8.45
C ASP A 18 14.30 10.78 -8.80
N VAL A 19 13.28 10.33 -8.07
CA VAL A 19 12.57 9.08 -8.37
C VAL A 19 11.94 9.09 -9.77
N CYS A 20 11.73 10.29 -10.32
CA CYS A 20 11.25 10.52 -11.67
C CYS A 20 12.33 10.45 -12.77
N HIS A 21 13.60 10.22 -12.42
CA HIS A 21 14.65 10.14 -13.42
C HIS A 21 14.44 8.94 -14.37
N ASN A 22 14.54 9.18 -15.69
CA ASN A 22 14.18 8.25 -16.77
C ASN A 22 12.71 7.78 -16.78
N GLN A 23 11.82 8.47 -16.08
CA GLN A 23 10.39 8.16 -16.09
C GLN A 23 9.67 9.05 -17.12
N PRO A 24 8.72 8.51 -17.89
CA PRO A 24 8.01 9.30 -18.88
C PRO A 24 7.17 10.40 -18.22
N ASP A 25 6.90 11.46 -18.97
CA ASP A 25 6.00 12.51 -18.52
C ASP A 25 4.61 11.94 -18.18
N GLY A 26 4.11 12.28 -17.01
CA GLY A 26 2.85 11.74 -16.48
C GLY A 26 2.98 10.40 -15.76
N ALA A 27 4.18 9.80 -15.67
CA ALA A 27 4.40 8.62 -14.85
C ALA A 27 4.00 8.87 -13.39
N SER A 28 3.36 7.87 -12.79
CA SER A 28 2.93 7.90 -11.39
C SER A 28 3.72 6.88 -10.59
N ILE A 29 4.40 7.34 -9.54
CA ILE A 29 5.37 6.55 -8.77
C ILE A 29 5.00 6.60 -7.30
N LEU A 30 5.05 5.46 -6.62
CA LEU A 30 4.79 5.39 -5.18
C LEU A 30 5.68 6.37 -4.41
N ALA A 31 5.06 7.28 -3.66
CA ALA A 31 5.78 8.22 -2.82
C ALA A 31 5.99 7.59 -1.45
N SER A 32 7.22 7.21 -1.14
CA SER A 32 7.52 6.52 0.12
C SER A 32 8.88 6.90 0.70
N GLY A 33 9.06 6.57 1.99
CA GLY A 33 10.33 6.71 2.70
C GLY A 33 10.87 8.14 2.71
N ARG A 34 12.19 8.26 2.54
CA ARG A 34 12.91 9.52 2.70
C ARG A 34 12.52 10.58 1.66
N VAL A 35 12.23 10.18 0.42
CA VAL A 35 11.88 11.11 -0.67
C VAL A 35 10.54 11.79 -0.36
N LEU A 36 9.53 11.03 0.10
CA LEU A 36 8.27 11.59 0.57
C LEU A 36 8.50 12.55 1.74
N TYR A 37 9.29 12.13 2.74
CA TYR A 37 9.59 12.96 3.90
C TYR A 37 10.26 14.30 3.50
N ASP A 38 11.30 14.26 2.66
CA ASP A 38 12.03 15.44 2.23
C ASP A 38 11.16 16.37 1.36
N TYR A 39 10.29 15.81 0.51
CA TYR A 39 9.32 16.57 -0.29
C TYR A 39 8.30 17.28 0.60
N MET A 40 7.64 16.54 1.50
CA MET A 40 6.66 17.09 2.42
C MET A 40 7.29 18.17 3.30
N ARG A 41 8.52 17.96 3.78
CA ARG A 41 9.24 18.97 4.57
C ARG A 41 9.47 20.25 3.76
N ARG A 42 9.89 20.16 2.50
CA ARG A 42 10.04 21.36 1.64
C ARG A 42 8.70 22.05 1.39
N ASP A 43 7.66 21.30 1.00
CA ASP A 43 6.37 21.89 0.64
C ASP A 43 5.64 22.48 1.87
N LEU A 44 5.76 21.86 3.05
CA LEU A 44 5.18 22.33 4.32
C LEU A 44 5.88 23.58 4.88
N PHE A 45 7.20 23.69 4.76
CA PHE A 45 7.95 24.78 5.41
C PHE A 45 8.38 25.91 4.48
N GLU A 46 8.43 25.70 3.15
CA GLU A 46 8.91 26.71 2.20
C GLU A 46 7.78 27.35 1.37
N ARG A 47 6.54 26.81 1.38
CA ARG A 47 5.41 27.36 0.62
C ARG A 47 4.22 27.73 1.50
N GLN A 48 4.22 28.99 1.92
CA GLN A 48 3.23 29.58 2.84
C GLN A 48 1.79 29.63 2.26
N ASP A 49 1.63 29.57 0.94
CA ASP A 49 0.32 29.66 0.25
C ASP A 49 -0.51 28.36 0.22
N ARG A 50 0.06 27.20 0.64
CA ARG A 50 -0.65 25.90 0.59
C ARG A 50 -0.85 25.24 1.96
N HIS A 51 -0.72 26.00 3.03
CA HIS A 51 -0.93 25.50 4.39
C HIS A 51 -2.35 24.97 4.66
N ASN A 52 -3.34 25.34 3.84
CA ASN A 52 -4.74 24.93 4.02
C ASN A 52 -5.13 23.66 3.25
N ASP A 53 -4.27 23.15 2.36
CA ASP A 53 -4.59 21.98 1.52
C ASP A 53 -4.18 20.64 2.15
N PHE A 54 -3.51 20.66 3.31
CA PHE A 54 -3.02 19.45 3.99
C PHE A 54 -3.45 19.40 5.45
N GLU A 55 -4.04 18.26 5.84
CA GLU A 55 -4.45 17.99 7.22
C GLU A 55 -3.27 18.06 8.20
N PRO A 56 -3.47 18.57 9.43
CA PRO A 56 -2.43 18.85 10.43
C PRO A 56 -1.67 17.62 10.98
N ASN A 57 -1.90 16.42 10.43
CA ASN A 57 -1.35 15.15 10.92
C ASN A 57 -0.38 14.52 9.92
N SER A 58 0.70 15.22 9.60
CA SER A 58 1.82 14.70 8.79
C SER A 58 2.38 13.35 9.28
N SER A 59 2.25 13.06 10.59
CA SER A 59 2.60 11.77 11.20
C SER A 59 1.72 10.60 10.73
N ARG A 60 0.42 10.83 10.44
CA ARG A 60 -0.49 9.81 9.89
C ARG A 60 -0.24 9.57 8.40
N LEU A 61 0.16 10.61 7.66
CA LEU A 61 0.46 10.51 6.23
C LEU A 61 1.71 9.63 5.98
N LEU A 62 2.68 9.66 6.89
CA LEU A 62 3.85 8.76 6.86
C LEU A 62 3.51 7.30 7.24
N GLN A 63 2.43 7.07 8.01
CA GLN A 63 1.95 5.73 8.35
C GLN A 63 1.22 5.06 7.17
N HIS A 64 0.62 5.86 6.28
CA HIS A 64 -0.04 5.44 5.05
C HIS A 64 0.75 5.87 3.81
N GLY A 65 2.07 5.64 3.82
CA GLY A 65 2.93 5.96 2.66
C GLY A 65 2.52 5.24 1.37
N ASP A 66 1.77 4.15 1.51
CA ASP A 66 1.12 3.43 0.42
C ASP A 66 -0.07 4.20 -0.19
N SER A 67 -0.56 5.29 0.39
CA SER A 67 -1.62 6.12 -0.21
C SER A 67 -1.10 7.29 -1.04
N PHE A 68 0.21 7.53 -1.11
CA PHE A 68 0.77 8.69 -1.81
C PHE A 68 1.54 8.32 -3.07
N TYR A 69 1.50 9.18 -4.08
CA TYR A 69 2.27 9.01 -5.31
C TYR A 69 2.74 10.32 -5.92
N PHE A 70 3.91 10.30 -6.53
CA PHE A 70 4.47 11.39 -7.30
C PHE A 70 4.06 11.28 -8.76
N VAL A 71 3.71 12.40 -9.36
CA VAL A 71 3.57 12.55 -10.81
C VAL A 71 4.85 13.18 -11.36
N CYS A 72 5.40 12.58 -12.40
CA CYS A 72 6.65 13.01 -13.02
C CYS A 72 6.42 13.96 -14.20
N LYS A 73 7.33 14.93 -14.35
CA LYS A 73 7.42 15.80 -15.52
C LYS A 73 8.87 16.23 -15.71
N ASN A 74 9.41 16.10 -16.93
CA ASN A 74 10.79 16.42 -17.27
C ASN A 74 11.79 15.75 -16.29
N GLU A 75 11.65 14.44 -16.07
CA GLU A 75 12.50 13.65 -15.16
C GLU A 75 12.52 14.08 -13.68
N SER A 76 11.62 14.96 -13.26
CA SER A 76 11.54 15.50 -11.90
C SER A 76 10.15 15.31 -11.30
N ILE A 77 10.05 15.30 -9.96
CA ILE A 77 8.75 15.32 -9.28
C ILE A 77 8.01 16.63 -9.63
N PHE A 78 6.88 16.49 -10.31
CA PHE A 78 5.99 17.61 -10.61
C PHE A 78 5.06 17.91 -9.43
N ARG A 79 4.40 16.87 -8.89
CA ARG A 79 3.42 17.02 -7.82
C ARG A 79 3.24 15.72 -7.02
N LEU A 80 2.93 15.87 -5.73
CA LEU A 80 2.46 14.79 -4.87
C LEU A 80 0.93 14.69 -4.93
N HIS A 81 0.42 13.48 -5.03
CA HIS A 81 -1.01 13.15 -5.00
C HIS A 81 -1.28 12.09 -3.92
N GLN A 82 -2.53 12.03 -3.47
CA GLN A 82 -3.01 11.04 -2.51
C GLN A 82 -4.18 10.26 -3.13
N CYS A 83 -4.18 8.94 -2.94
CA CYS A 83 -5.31 8.08 -3.26
C CYS A 83 -6.51 8.40 -2.36
N PRO A 84 -7.75 8.16 -2.83
CA PRO A 84 -8.93 8.31 -1.99
C PRO A 84 -8.84 7.47 -0.70
N PRO A 85 -9.54 7.87 0.38
CA PRO A 85 -9.55 7.12 1.63
C PRO A 85 -9.92 5.63 1.42
N GLY A 86 -9.17 4.72 2.05
CA GLY A 86 -9.38 3.27 1.94
C GLY A 86 -8.80 2.64 0.66
N ILE A 87 -8.00 3.39 -0.10
CA ILE A 87 -7.35 2.95 -1.33
C ILE A 87 -5.85 3.21 -1.23
N VAL A 88 -5.03 2.31 -1.78
CA VAL A 88 -3.58 2.45 -1.82
C VAL A 88 -3.05 2.48 -3.24
N PHE A 89 -1.95 3.19 -3.43
CA PHE A 89 -1.21 3.28 -4.66
C PHE A 89 -0.34 2.04 -4.86
N ARG A 90 -0.65 1.26 -5.89
CA ARG A 90 0.11 0.06 -6.29
C ARG A 90 0.11 -0.05 -7.81
N ASP A 91 1.24 -0.47 -8.38
CA ASP A 91 1.37 -0.72 -9.82
C ASP A 91 0.95 0.47 -10.72
N GLY A 92 1.24 1.70 -10.26
CA GLY A 92 0.93 2.92 -11.02
C GLY A 92 -0.49 3.46 -10.84
N GLN A 93 -1.34 2.83 -10.00
CA GLN A 93 -2.74 3.20 -9.83
C GLN A 93 -3.21 3.09 -8.37
N CYS A 94 -4.27 3.81 -8.03
CA CYS A 94 -4.95 3.70 -6.74
C CYS A 94 -5.92 2.51 -6.77
N SER A 95 -5.61 1.45 -6.04
CA SER A 95 -6.41 0.23 -5.90
C SER A 95 -6.86 -0.01 -4.45
N LYS A 96 -8.08 -0.50 -4.24
CA LYS A 96 -8.51 -0.91 -2.90
C LYS A 96 -7.61 -2.04 -2.40
N ILE A 97 -7.15 -1.93 -1.15
CA ILE A 97 -6.60 -3.11 -0.48
C ILE A 97 -7.78 -4.00 -0.17
N ASP A 98 -7.87 -5.10 -0.90
CA ASP A 98 -8.62 -6.26 -0.45
C ASP A 98 -7.66 -7.10 0.40
N ALA A 99 -8.15 -7.79 1.42
CA ALA A 99 -7.36 -8.77 2.17
C ALA A 99 -6.76 -9.87 1.26
N CYS A 100 -7.31 -10.01 0.04
CA CYS A 100 -6.84 -10.86 -1.04
C CYS A 100 -5.72 -10.29 -1.93
N THR A 101 -5.28 -9.04 -1.76
CA THR A 101 -4.23 -8.46 -2.59
C THR A 101 -2.91 -9.23 -2.43
N GLY A 102 -2.36 -9.73 -3.54
CA GLY A 102 -1.12 -10.52 -3.57
C GLY A 102 -1.28 -12.00 -3.17
N ARG A 103 -2.52 -12.46 -2.92
CA ARG A 103 -2.83 -13.86 -2.64
C ARG A 103 -3.29 -14.57 -3.92
N PRO A 104 -3.00 -15.87 -4.07
CA PRO A 104 -3.49 -16.64 -5.21
C PRO A 104 -5.02 -16.80 -5.15
N LYS A 105 -5.63 -17.10 -6.30
CA LYS A 105 -7.03 -17.48 -6.35
C LYS A 105 -7.26 -18.74 -5.51
N GLY A 106 -8.36 -18.77 -4.76
CA GLY A 106 -8.73 -19.87 -3.84
C GLY A 106 -8.12 -19.74 -2.46
N PHE A 107 -7.30 -18.71 -2.19
CA PHE A 107 -6.82 -18.46 -0.83
C PHE A 107 -8.01 -18.07 0.07
N LEU A 108 -8.11 -18.70 1.24
CA LEU A 108 -9.21 -18.50 2.17
C LEU A 108 -8.77 -17.63 3.35
N LEU A 109 -9.62 -16.70 3.76
CA LEU A 109 -9.39 -15.78 4.86
C LEU A 109 -10.55 -15.86 5.86
N PRO A 110 -10.30 -15.96 7.16
CA PRO A 110 -11.35 -15.94 8.16
C PRO A 110 -12.09 -14.60 8.14
N ASP A 111 -13.42 -14.60 8.33
CA ASP A 111 -14.14 -13.37 8.63
C ASP A 111 -13.82 -12.94 10.09
N PRO A 112 -13.36 -11.70 10.32
CA PRO A 112 -12.97 -11.24 11.66
C PRO A 112 -14.15 -11.01 12.62
N PHE A 113 -15.39 -11.01 12.11
CA PHE A 113 -16.61 -10.76 12.88
C PHE A 113 -17.56 -11.97 12.92
N ASP A 114 -17.35 -12.97 12.05
CA ASP A 114 -18.16 -14.18 11.98
C ASP A 114 -17.27 -15.44 11.82
N GLU A 115 -17.11 -16.18 12.92
CA GLU A 115 -16.36 -17.44 12.95
C GLU A 115 -16.98 -18.57 12.11
N THR A 116 -18.22 -18.41 11.66
CA THR A 116 -18.90 -19.34 10.74
C THR A 116 -18.73 -18.95 9.27
N ALA A 117 -17.96 -17.90 8.98
CA ALA A 117 -17.79 -17.38 7.63
C ALA A 117 -16.33 -17.14 7.25
N TYR A 118 -16.08 -17.09 5.94
CA TYR A 118 -14.77 -16.86 5.36
C TYR A 118 -14.87 -16.16 4.01
N TYR A 119 -13.75 -15.59 3.58
CA TYR A 119 -13.59 -14.94 2.30
C TYR A 119 -12.69 -15.79 1.40
N GLU A 120 -13.15 -16.09 0.19
CA GLU A 120 -12.33 -16.73 -0.85
C GLU A 120 -11.80 -15.69 -1.83
N CYS A 121 -10.49 -15.63 -1.98
CA CYS A 121 -9.83 -14.77 -2.94
C CYS A 121 -10.10 -15.21 -4.39
N GLN A 122 -10.66 -14.32 -5.19
CA GLN A 122 -10.97 -14.62 -6.60
C GLN A 122 -9.78 -14.41 -7.55
N GLY A 123 -8.68 -13.82 -7.08
CA GLY A 123 -7.46 -13.58 -7.83
C GLY A 123 -6.87 -12.19 -7.58
N VAL A 124 -5.75 -11.90 -8.22
CA VAL A 124 -5.04 -10.62 -8.05
C VAL A 124 -5.91 -9.47 -8.54
N GLY A 125 -6.29 -8.57 -7.63
CA GLY A 125 -7.09 -7.38 -7.93
C GLY A 125 -8.60 -7.64 -8.05
N LEU A 126 -9.09 -8.83 -7.70
CA LEU A 126 -10.51 -9.15 -7.65
C LEU A 126 -11.02 -9.12 -6.20
N ALA A 127 -12.29 -8.76 -6.04
CA ALA A 127 -12.96 -8.76 -4.75
C ALA A 127 -13.02 -10.18 -4.17
N SER A 128 -12.87 -10.28 -2.85
CA SER A 128 -13.09 -11.51 -2.11
C SER A 128 -14.57 -11.92 -2.10
N LEU A 129 -14.84 -13.23 -2.19
CA LEU A 129 -16.18 -13.80 -2.13
C LEU A 129 -16.46 -14.27 -0.70
N HIS A 130 -17.46 -13.68 -0.06
CA HIS A 130 -17.92 -14.09 1.27
C HIS A 130 -18.71 -15.42 1.19
N GLN A 131 -18.31 -16.40 1.99
CA GLN A 131 -18.91 -17.73 2.07
C GLN A 131 -19.13 -18.11 3.53
N THR A 132 -20.10 -18.98 3.77
CA THR A 132 -20.41 -19.52 5.10
C THR A 132 -20.03 -20.99 5.16
N CYS A 133 -19.50 -21.40 6.30
CA CYS A 133 -19.25 -22.79 6.60
C CYS A 133 -20.56 -23.58 6.71
N PRO A 134 -20.52 -24.91 6.54
CA PRO A 134 -21.65 -25.78 6.81
C PRO A 134 -22.15 -25.64 8.25
N THR A 135 -23.40 -26.03 8.50
CA THR A 135 -24.00 -25.98 9.86
C THR A 135 -23.11 -26.70 10.89
N ASN A 136 -22.96 -26.13 12.08
CA ASN A 136 -22.10 -26.59 13.17
C ASN A 136 -20.60 -26.69 12.78
N HIS A 137 -20.12 -25.82 11.89
CA HIS A 137 -18.70 -25.71 11.57
C HIS A 137 -18.19 -24.27 11.79
N TRP A 138 -16.96 -24.15 12.26
CA TRP A 138 -16.20 -22.90 12.33
C TRP A 138 -15.12 -22.87 11.27
N PHE A 139 -14.84 -21.69 10.71
CA PHE A 139 -13.69 -21.51 9.83
C PHE A 139 -12.42 -21.34 10.66
N MET A 140 -11.51 -22.31 10.56
CA MET A 140 -10.25 -22.32 11.29
C MET A 140 -9.08 -22.46 10.33
N PHE A 141 -8.15 -21.50 10.41
CA PHE A 141 -6.93 -21.40 9.58
C PHE A 141 -7.23 -21.33 8.07
N ASP A 142 -7.55 -22.47 7.47
CA ASP A 142 -7.72 -22.68 6.04
C ASP A 142 -8.94 -23.54 5.67
N ALA A 143 -9.78 -23.96 6.64
CA ALA A 143 -10.92 -24.83 6.38
C ALA A 143 -12.05 -24.72 7.40
N CYS A 144 -13.26 -25.10 6.99
CA CYS A 144 -14.38 -25.31 7.91
C CYS A 144 -14.18 -26.60 8.70
N ARG A 145 -14.23 -26.51 10.03
CA ARG A 145 -14.04 -27.61 10.98
C ARG A 145 -15.29 -27.76 11.86
N PRO A 146 -15.67 -28.99 12.27
CA PRO A 146 -16.81 -29.18 13.17
C PRO A 146 -16.58 -28.48 14.52
N GLN A 147 -17.63 -27.91 15.08
CA GLN A 147 -17.60 -27.29 16.42
C GLN A 147 -17.29 -28.29 17.54
N ASP A 148 -17.68 -29.55 17.35
CA ASP A 148 -17.52 -30.63 18.35
C ASP A 148 -16.13 -31.30 18.30
N ASP A 149 -15.20 -30.80 17.50
CA ASP A 149 -13.86 -31.38 17.36
C ASP A 149 -12.93 -30.85 18.48
N ASP A 150 -13.14 -31.37 19.69
CA ASP A 150 -12.34 -31.09 20.91
C ASP A 150 -10.82 -31.37 20.75
N ALA A 151 -10.40 -31.93 19.63
CA ALA A 151 -9.02 -32.35 19.35
C ALA A 151 -8.02 -31.18 19.14
N TYR A 152 -8.49 -29.95 18.87
CA TYR A 152 -7.61 -28.84 18.49
C TYR A 152 -7.36 -27.77 19.56
N TYR A 153 -8.06 -27.82 20.70
CA TYR A 153 -7.91 -26.79 21.74
C TYR A 153 -6.65 -26.94 22.62
N CYS A 154 -5.93 -28.06 22.54
CA CYS A 154 -4.76 -28.32 23.38
C CYS A 154 -3.66 -29.11 22.64
N GLN A 155 -2.91 -28.49 21.74
CA GLN A 155 -1.57 -28.98 21.38
C GLN A 155 -0.59 -27.79 21.36
N PHE A 156 0.00 -27.53 22.52
CA PHE A 156 1.15 -26.65 22.72
C PHE A 156 2.46 -27.38 22.38
#